data_AF-V9NEP3-F1
#
_entry.id   AF-V9NEP3-F1
#
_cell.length_a   1.000
_cell.length_b   1.000
_cell.length_c   1.000
_cell.angle_alpha   90.00
_cell.angle_beta   90.00
_cell.angle_gamma   90.00
#
_symmetry.space_group_name_H-M   'P 1'
#
loop_
_entity.id
_entity.type
_entity.pdbx_description
1 polymer ?
#
loop_
_entity_poly.entity_id
_entity_poly.type
_entity_poly.pdbx_seq_one_letter_code
_entity_poly.pdbx_strand_id
1 'polypeptide(L)' 'MKKEIYKTKSRKQKKREFYKQNINHIKILSGKYNLFSFFEKKENIKLNKKILSELFITEIGSTFSLMQWNFRHHNSLKMG' A
#
# COMPACT_ATOMS: atom_id res chain seq x y z
N MET A 1 8.60 -9.09 -34.90
CA MET A 1 7.49 -9.70 -34.13
C MET A 1 7.88 -10.38 -32.81
N LYS A 2 8.61 -11.51 -32.77
CA LYS A 2 8.87 -12.24 -31.49
C LYS A 2 9.45 -11.34 -30.38
N LYS A 3 10.49 -10.54 -30.69
CA LYS A 3 11.11 -9.59 -29.74
C LYS A 3 10.14 -8.56 -29.15
N GLU A 4 9.17 -8.06 -29.91
CA GLU A 4 8.21 -7.05 -29.45
C GLU A 4 7.15 -7.65 -28.51
N ILE A 5 6.73 -8.88 -28.79
CA ILE A 5 5.83 -9.65 -27.93
C ILE A 5 6.51 -9.91 -26.57
N TYR A 6 7.77 -10.35 -26.58
CA TYR A 6 8.54 -10.55 -25.35
C TYR A 6 8.74 -9.24 -24.57
N LYS A 7 9.09 -8.14 -25.24
CA LYS A 7 9.20 -6.81 -24.61
C LYS A 7 7.89 -6.38 -23.95
N THR A 8 6.75 -6.60 -24.61
CA THR A 8 5.44 -6.22 -24.07
C THR A 8 5.05 -7.07 -22.87
N LYS A 9 5.28 -8.38 -22.92
CA LYS A 9 5.08 -9.29 -21.77
C LYS A 9 5.96 -8.89 -20.58
N SER A 10 7.24 -8.63 -20.83
CA SER A 10 8.18 -8.18 -19.79
C SER A 10 7.74 -6.87 -19.13
N ARG A 11 7.30 -5.87 -19.91
CA ARG A 11 6.77 -4.60 -19.35
C ARG A 11 5.55 -4.84 -18.45
N LYS A 12 4.62 -5.71 -18.85
CA LYS A 12 3.44 -6.06 -18.04
C LYS A 12 3.86 -6.76 -16.73
N GLN A 13 4.81 -7.70 -16.82
CA GLN A 13 5.33 -8.42 -15.66
C GLN A 13 6.03 -7.49 -14.68
N LYS A 14 6.93 -6.62 -15.17
CA LYS A 14 7.63 -5.62 -14.36
C LYS A 14 6.66 -4.74 -13.56
N LYS A 15 5.56 -4.29 -14.18
CA LYS A 15 4.52 -3.52 -13.48
C LYS A 15 3.85 -4.31 -12.35
N ARG A 16 3.56 -5.60 -12.58
CA ARG A 16 2.95 -6.49 -11.57
C ARG A 16 3.89 -6.76 -10.41
N GLU A 17 5.16 -7.03 -10.68
CA GLU A 17 6.18 -7.27 -9.66
C GLU A 17 6.41 -6.04 -8.80
N PHE A 18 6.55 -4.87 -9.43
CA PHE A 18 6.70 -3.60 -8.71
C PHE A 18 5.50 -3.30 -7.82
N TYR A 19 4.28 -3.56 -8.31
CA TYR A 19 3.08 -3.41 -7.50
C TYR A 19 3.06 -4.36 -6.28
N LYS A 20 3.47 -5.62 -6.47
CA LYS A 20 3.60 -6.59 -5.36
C LYS A 20 4.65 -6.17 -4.34
N GLN A 21 5.80 -5.65 -4.77
CA GLN A 21 6.85 -5.14 -3.89
C GLN A 21 6.33 -4.00 -3.01
N ASN A 22 5.63 -3.02 -3.62
CA ASN A 22 5.06 -1.90 -2.88
C ASN A 22 4.04 -2.36 -1.83
N ILE A 23 3.17 -3.31 -2.18
CA ILE A 23 2.23 -3.92 -1.22
C ILE A 23 2.99 -4.61 -0.09
N ASN A 24 4.05 -5.36 -0.40
CA ASN A 24 4.83 -6.06 0.62
C ASN A 24 5.50 -5.08 1.60
N HIS A 25 6.04 -3.96 1.11
CA HIS A 25 6.60 -2.91 1.98
C HIS A 25 5.53 -2.34 2.93
N ILE A 26 4.36 -2.00 2.39
CA ILE A 26 3.24 -1.51 3.21
C ILE A 26 2.80 -2.59 4.20
N LYS A 27 2.76 -3.87 3.81
CA LYS A 27 2.35 -4.99 4.68
C LYS A 27 3.29 -5.17 5.85
N ILE A 28 4.61 -5.09 5.63
CA ILE A 28 5.62 -5.21 6.69
C ILE A 28 5.41 -4.12 7.74
N LEU A 29 5.18 -2.89 7.31
CA LEU A 29 5.12 -1.73 8.19
C LEU A 29 3.74 -1.51 8.84
N SER A 30 2.66 -1.88 8.16
CA SER A 30 1.28 -1.80 8.70
C SER A 30 0.88 -2.97 9.60
N GLY A 31 1.67 -4.06 9.60
CA GLY A 31 1.38 -5.31 10.32
C GLY A 31 0.22 -6.11 9.73
N LYS A 32 -1.00 -5.53 9.71
CA LYS A 32 -2.21 -6.14 9.16
C LYS A 32 -2.72 -5.37 7.93
N TYR A 33 -2.16 -5.69 6.77
CA TYR A 33 -2.49 -5.03 5.50
C TYR A 33 -3.98 -5.01 5.16
N ASN A 34 -4.73 -6.09 5.42
CA ASN A 34 -6.17 -6.15 5.11
C ASN A 34 -6.95 -5.09 5.90
N LEU A 35 -6.64 -4.95 7.18
CA LEU A 35 -7.25 -3.97 8.08
C LEU A 35 -6.91 -2.55 7.65
N PHE A 36 -5.63 -2.30 7.34
CA PHE A 36 -5.18 -1.04 6.80
C PHE A 36 -5.85 -0.69 5.46
N SER A 37 -6.02 -1.68 4.56
CA SER A 37 -6.69 -1.47 3.27
C SER A 37 -8.18 -1.17 3.42
N PHE A 38 -8.81 -1.68 4.48
CA PHE A 38 -10.19 -1.36 4.84
C PHE A 38 -10.28 0.08 5.38
N PHE A 39 -9.37 0.46 6.28
CA PHE A 39 -9.24 1.82 6.78
C PHE A 39 -9.06 2.84 5.65
N GLU A 40 -8.12 2.61 4.73
CA GLU A 40 -7.91 3.50 3.58
C GLU A 40 -9.18 3.69 2.74
N LYS A 41 -9.93 2.59 2.51
CA LYS A 41 -11.20 2.65 1.77
C LYS A 41 -12.26 3.43 2.55
N LYS A 42 -12.36 3.20 3.86
CA LYS A 42 -13.38 3.81 4.72
C LYS A 42 -13.16 5.31 4.88
N GLU A 43 -11.91 5.72 5.04
CA GLU A 43 -11.48 7.13 5.12
C GLU A 43 -11.28 7.78 3.74
N ASN A 44 -11.62 7.10 2.65
CA ASN A 44 -11.51 7.58 1.27
C ASN A 44 -10.10 8.09 0.90
N ILE A 45 -9.07 7.45 1.43
CA ILE A 45 -7.67 7.77 1.18
C ILE A 45 -7.27 7.23 -0.20
N LYS A 46 -7.24 8.11 -1.20
CA LYS A 46 -6.88 7.78 -2.59
C LYS A 46 -5.39 7.95 -2.86
N LEU A 47 -4.56 7.16 -2.20
CA LEU A 47 -3.11 7.15 -2.40
C LEU A 47 -2.65 6.00 -3.32
N ASN A 48 -1.81 6.32 -4.30
CA ASN A 48 -1.16 5.31 -5.12
C ASN A 48 -0.24 4.45 -4.24
N LYS A 49 -0.32 3.12 -4.37
CA LYS A 49 0.50 2.18 -3.60
C LYS A 49 2.00 2.39 -3.75
N LYS A 50 2.46 2.93 -4.88
CA LYS A 50 3.87 3.34 -5.05
C LYS A 50 4.23 4.47 -4.07
N ILE A 51 3.48 5.57 -4.13
CA ILE A 51 3.73 6.75 -3.30
C ILE A 51 3.57 6.38 -1.83
N LEU A 52 2.55 5.59 -1.52
CA LEU A 52 2.33 5.13 -0.16
C LEU A 52 3.48 4.27 0.37
N SER A 53 3.98 3.32 -0.41
CA SER A 53 5.14 2.52 0.01
C SER A 53 6.41 3.36 0.18
N GLU A 54 6.55 4.44 -0.60
CA GLU A 54 7.67 5.36 -0.52
C GLU A 54 7.57 6.21 0.76
N LEU A 55 6.41 6.82 1.03
CA LEU A 55 6.12 7.54 2.29
C LEU A 55 6.40 6.68 3.52
N PHE A 56 6.00 5.41 3.46
CA PHE A 56 6.22 4.44 4.52
C PHE A 56 7.70 4.20 4.85
N ILE A 57 8.58 4.36 3.86
CA ILE A 57 10.02 4.14 3.99
C ILE A 57 10.75 5.46 4.33
N THR A 58 10.37 6.56 3.68
CA THR A 58 11.12 7.82 3.73
C THR A 58 10.61 8.78 4.80
N GLU A 59 9.33 8.71 5.17
CA GLU A 59 8.68 9.66 6.07
C GLU A 59 8.13 8.96 7.32
N ILE A 60 9.01 8.69 8.27
CA ILE A 60 8.63 7.93 9.48
C ILE A 60 7.57 8.63 10.33
N GLY A 61 7.57 9.96 10.39
CA GLY A 61 6.56 10.75 11.11
C GLY A 61 5.17 10.67 10.48
N SER A 62 5.10 10.80 9.15
CA SER A 62 3.87 10.62 8.37
C SER A 62 3.32 9.19 8.53
N THR A 63 4.22 8.21 8.48
CA THR A 63 3.89 6.78 8.67
C THR A 63 3.34 6.50 10.05
N PHE A 64 4.01 6.99 11.09
CA PHE A 64 3.57 6.84 12.47
C PHE A 64 2.19 7.46 12.70
N SER A 65 1.98 8.68 12.22
CA SER A 65 0.70 9.38 12.34
C SER A 65 -0.43 8.63 11.63
N LEU A 66 -0.16 8.09 10.44
CA LEU A 66 -1.10 7.27 9.68
C LEU A 66 -1.44 5.96 10.40
N MET A 67 -0.45 5.30 11.00
CA MET A 67 -0.68 4.08 11.79
C MET A 67 -1.48 4.36 13.06
N GLN A 68 -1.21 5.47 13.74
CA GLN A 68 -1.97 5.89 14.91
C GLN A 68 -3.43 6.19 14.55
N TRP A 69 -3.67 6.84 13.41
CA TRP A 69 -5.03 7.07 12.91
C TRP A 69 -5.74 5.75 12.59
N ASN A 70 -5.08 4.84 11.87
CA ASN A 70 -5.62 3.51 11.58
C ASN A 70 -6.01 2.75 12.87
N PHE A 71 -5.17 2.82 13.91
CA PHE A 71 -5.46 2.21 15.22
C PHE A 71 -6.69 2.83 15.90
N ARG A 72 -6.79 4.16 15.92
CA ARG A 72 -7.95 4.88 16.48
C ARG A 72 -9.25 4.53 15.73
N HIS A 73 -9.19 4.47 14.41
CA HIS A 73 -10.33 4.09 13.57
C HIS A 73 -10.85 2.68 13.92
N HIS A 74 -9.95 1.72 14.13
CA HIS A 74 -10.37 0.37 14.55
C HIS A 74 -10.94 0.29 15.95
N ASN A 75 -10.46 1.10 16.89
CA ASN A 75 -11.03 1.14 18.23
C ASN A 75 -12.42 1.78 18.23
N SER A 76 -12.62 2.84 17.45
CA SER A 76 -13.94 3.45 17.21
C SER A 76 -14.96 2.42 16.71
N LEU A 77 -14.60 1.63 15.70
CA LEU A 77 -15.47 0.58 15.16
C LEU A 77 -15.82 -0.55 16.13
N LYS A 78 -15.04 -0.75 17.21
CA LYS A 78 -15.32 -1.77 18.23
C LYS A 78 -16.26 -1.28 19.33
N MET A 79 -16.38 0.04 19.49
CA MET A 79 -17.22 0.66 20.53
C MET A 79 -18.61 1.06 20.02
N GLY A 80 -18.82 1.07 18.71
CA GLY A 80 -20.10 1.37 18.06
C GLY A 80 -20.88 0.14 17.64
#